data_AF-A0A0A2MDJ9-F1
#
_entry.id   AF-A0A0A2MDJ9-F1
#
_cell.length_a   1.000
_cell.length_b   1.000
_cell.length_c   1.000
_cell.angle_alpha   90.00
_cell.angle_beta   90.00
_cell.angle_gamma   90.00
#
_symmetry.space_group_name_H-M   'P 1'
#
loop_
_entity.id
_entity.type
_entity.pdbx_description
1 polymer ?
#
loop_
_entity_poly.entity_id
_entity_poly.type
_entity_poly.pdbx_seq_one_letter_code
_entity_poly.pdbx_strand_id
1 'polypeptide(L)'
;MSAHVVNKTNKNYLSHTSVSDVINPTRVLSVGKIDEATYLSYTKLYQLSRRSRYLINEKVAQNKGGAPQPDIQPCNLTYSTHFRKAVSHLEVVMNFMAKEYALTFSKTDLKCVDLNGMAFNYFNVLA
;
A
#
# COMPACT_ATOMS: atom_id res chain seq x y z
N MET A 1 8.98 5.54 0.43
CA MET A 1 8.47 6.55 1.38
C MET A 1 9.60 7.22 2.18
N SER A 2 10.51 6.48 2.80
CA SER A 2 11.57 7.08 3.64
C SER A 2 12.42 8.11 2.89
N ALA A 3 12.73 7.88 1.61
CA ALA A 3 13.48 8.84 0.78
C ALA A 3 12.77 10.20 0.61
N HIS A 4 11.44 10.20 0.45
CA HIS A 4 10.64 11.43 0.37
C HIS A 4 10.77 12.27 1.65
N VAL A 5 10.61 11.60 2.80
CA VAL A 5 10.66 12.26 4.10
C VAL A 5 12.06 12.78 4.39
N VAL A 6 13.10 12.00 4.08
CA VAL A 6 14.50 12.43 4.19
C VAL A 6 14.74 13.67 3.34
N ASN A 7 14.25 13.71 2.10
CA ASN A 7 14.40 14.88 1.23
C ASN A 7 13.70 16.13 1.80
N LYS A 8 12.52 15.98 2.43
CA LYS A 8 11.79 17.11 3.03
C LYS A 8 12.38 17.59 4.36
N THR A 9 12.83 16.68 5.22
CA THR A 9 13.19 17.02 6.61
C THR A 9 14.69 16.99 6.87
N ASN A 10 15.48 16.55 5.89
CA ASN A 10 16.91 16.26 5.99
C ASN A 10 17.26 15.32 7.16
N LYS A 11 16.33 14.42 7.52
CA LYS A 11 16.48 13.47 8.63
C LYS A 11 16.12 12.05 8.19
N ASN A 12 16.94 11.10 8.62
CA ASN A 12 16.67 9.68 8.48
C ASN A 12 15.80 9.17 9.63
N TYR A 13 14.71 8.47 9.29
CA TYR A 13 13.81 7.87 10.27
C TYR A 13 13.91 6.35 10.19
N LEU A 14 14.17 5.73 11.34
CA LEU A 14 14.42 4.30 11.45
C LEU A 14 13.14 3.45 11.58
N SER A 15 11.98 4.07 11.86
CA SER A 15 10.72 3.35 12.06
C SER A 15 9.57 3.92 11.22
N HIS A 16 8.63 3.04 10.83
CA HIS A 16 7.40 3.45 10.16
C HIS A 16 6.54 4.38 11.02
N THR A 17 6.58 4.21 12.34
CA THR A 17 5.85 5.06 13.30
C THR A 17 6.40 6.48 13.28
N SER A 18 7.73 6.63 13.30
CA SER A 18 8.41 7.92 13.20
C SER A 18 8.12 8.60 11.86
N VAL A 19 8.11 7.84 10.76
CA VAL A 19 7.71 8.35 9.45
C VAL A 19 6.26 8.83 9.47
N SER A 20 5.34 8.03 10.01
CA SER A 20 3.90 8.37 10.11
C SER A 20 3.68 9.68 10.88
N ASP A 21 4.37 9.84 12.00
CA ASP A 21 4.32 11.04 12.83
C ASP A 21 4.78 12.30 12.11
N VAL A 22 5.81 12.16 11.27
CA VAL A 22 6.45 13.27 10.56
C VAL A 22 5.65 13.73 9.37
N ILE A 23 4.86 12.86 8.75
CA ILE A 23 4.02 13.20 7.59
C ILE A 23 2.56 13.49 7.97
N ASN A 24 2.18 13.30 9.24
CA ASN A 24 0.81 13.40 9.69
C ASN A 24 0.25 14.84 9.54
N PRO A 25 -0.83 15.05 8.75
CA PRO A 25 -1.43 16.37 8.54
C PRO A 25 -2.00 17.00 9.82
N THR A 26 -2.48 16.20 10.78
CA THR A 26 -3.15 16.71 11.98
C THR A 26 -2.17 17.14 13.07
N ARG A 27 -0.89 16.75 12.96
CA ARG A 27 0.13 17.09 13.95
C ARG A 27 0.68 18.49 13.65
N VAL A 28 0.41 19.48 14.50
CA VAL A 28 0.79 20.88 14.26
C VAL A 28 2.29 21.04 13.92
N LEU A 29 3.17 20.37 14.68
CA LEU A 29 4.64 20.45 14.52
C LEU A 29 5.24 19.45 13.50
N SER A 30 4.41 18.79 12.70
CA SER A 30 4.92 17.91 11.65
C SER A 30 5.62 18.75 10.57
N VAL A 31 6.89 18.43 10.32
CA VAL A 31 7.77 19.15 9.37
C VAL A 31 7.64 18.64 7.93
N GLY A 32 7.06 17.45 7.73
CA GLY A 32 6.92 16.79 6.44
C GLY A 32 5.47 16.54 6.03
N LYS A 33 4.53 17.39 6.47
CA LYS A 33 3.09 17.20 6.23
C LYS A 33 2.81 16.94 4.76
N ILE A 34 1.92 15.99 4.56
CA ILE A 34 1.27 15.70 3.28
C ILE A 34 -0.24 15.91 3.45
N ASP A 35 -0.98 15.95 2.35
CA ASP A 35 -2.43 16.02 2.41
C ASP A 35 -3.04 14.77 3.05
N GLU A 36 -4.26 14.92 3.56
CA GLU A 36 -4.96 13.85 4.28
C GLU A 36 -5.21 12.61 3.42
N ALA A 37 -5.54 12.78 2.14
CA ALA A 37 -5.82 11.65 1.24
C ALA A 37 -4.56 10.81 1.00
N THR A 38 -3.40 11.46 0.81
CA THR A 38 -2.11 10.78 0.67
C THR A 38 -1.70 10.12 1.98
N TYR A 39 -1.86 10.78 3.13
CA TYR A 39 -1.58 10.20 4.45
C TYR A 39 -2.42 8.94 4.74
N LEU A 40 -3.72 9.02 4.47
CA LEU A 40 -4.62 7.89 4.64
C LEU A 40 -4.22 6.74 3.72
N SER A 41 -3.93 7.03 2.44
CA SER A 41 -3.53 6.02 1.47
C SER A 41 -2.22 5.33 1.86
N TYR A 42 -1.24 6.07 2.35
CA TYR A 42 0.00 5.51 2.91
C TYR A 42 -0.29 4.57 4.09
N THR A 43 -1.12 5.00 5.03
CA THR A 43 -1.50 4.20 6.20
C THR A 43 -2.20 2.92 5.79
N LYS A 44 -3.12 2.99 4.81
CA LYS A 44 -3.84 1.82 4.29
C LYS A 44 -2.91 0.84 3.59
N LEU A 45 -1.98 1.31 2.76
CA LEU A 45 -0.96 0.46 2.12
C LEU A 45 -0.11 -0.27 3.15
N TYR A 46 0.34 0.41 4.20
CA TYR A 46 1.09 -0.22 5.28
C TYR A 46 0.27 -1.32 5.99
N GLN A 47 -1.00 -1.05 6.30
CA GLN A 47 -1.91 -2.03 6.91
C GLN A 47 -2.16 -3.24 6.00
N LEU A 48 -2.36 -3.01 4.68
CA LEU A 48 -2.54 -4.06 3.69
C LEU A 48 -1.28 -4.92 3.55
N SER A 49 -0.10 -4.30 3.52
CA SER A 49 1.20 -5.00 3.50
C SER A 49 1.46 -5.82 4.78
N ARG A 50 0.99 -5.36 5.94
CA ARG A 50 1.00 -6.18 7.16
C ARG A 50 0.08 -7.39 7.04
N ARG A 51 -1.15 -7.20 6.54
CA ARG A 51 -2.14 -8.27 6.40
C ARG A 51 -1.73 -9.34 5.40
N SER A 52 -1.14 -8.95 4.26
CA SER A 52 -0.68 -9.92 3.25
C SER A 52 0.38 -10.87 3.80
N ARG A 53 1.28 -10.41 4.68
CA ARG A 53 2.27 -11.26 5.35
C ARG A 53 1.67 -12.36 6.23
N TYR A 54 0.51 -12.11 6.84
CA TYR A 54 -0.17 -13.13 7.64
C TYR A 54 -0.88 -14.17 6.77
N LEU A 55 -1.31 -13.81 5.57
CA LEU A 55 -1.96 -14.73 4.63
C LEU A 55 -0.97 -15.74 4.02
N ILE A 56 0.31 -15.37 3.89
CA ILE A 56 1.37 -16.20 3.28
C ILE A 56 2.11 -17.04 4.34
N ASN A 57 1.80 -16.89 5.62
CA ASN A 57 2.51 -17.62 6.68
C ASN A 57 2.03 -19.09 6.71
N GLU A 58 2.71 -19.94 5.94
CA GLU A 58 2.51 -21.40 5.83
C GLU A 58 2.48 -22.13 7.18
N LYS A 59 2.96 -21.51 8.26
CA LYS A 59 2.88 -22.06 9.63
C LYS A 59 1.46 -22.23 10.16
N VAL A 60 0.44 -21.64 9.54
CA VAL A 60 -0.98 -21.94 9.82
C VAL A 60 -1.40 -23.28 9.21
N ALA A 61 -0.76 -23.73 8.12
CA ALA A 61 -1.05 -25.01 7.48
C ALA A 61 -0.37 -26.21 8.17
N GLN A 62 0.68 -25.99 8.97
CA GLN A 62 1.44 -27.08 9.60
C GLN A 62 1.24 -27.22 11.12
N ASN A 63 0.65 -26.24 11.81
CA ASN A 63 0.49 -26.28 13.27
C ASN A 63 -0.98 -26.31 13.69
N LYS A 64 -1.58 -27.51 13.62
CA LYS A 64 -2.48 -28.12 14.62
C LYS A 64 -3.11 -29.37 14.00
N GLY A 65 -2.77 -30.54 14.54
CA GLY A 65 -3.16 -31.84 14.02
C GLY A 65 -4.63 -31.95 13.62
N GLY A 66 -4.87 -32.11 12.31
CA GLY A 66 -6.18 -32.43 11.74
C GLY A 66 -7.07 -31.24 11.39
N ALA A 67 -6.62 -29.99 11.45
CA ALA A 67 -7.43 -28.85 10.99
C ALA A 67 -7.56 -28.86 9.45
N PRO A 68 -8.75 -28.60 8.89
CA PRO A 68 -8.95 -28.54 7.44
C PRO A 68 -8.07 -27.44 6.84
N GLN A 69 -7.47 -27.73 5.68
CA GLN A 69 -6.76 -26.71 4.89
C GLN A 69 -7.65 -25.47 4.76
N PRO A 70 -7.10 -24.24 4.89
CA PRO A 70 -7.89 -23.04 4.66
C PRO A 70 -8.50 -23.13 3.27
N ASP A 71 -9.82 -22.99 3.19
CA ASP A 71 -10.56 -23.05 1.94
C ASP A 71 -9.94 -22.05 0.94
N ILE A 72 -9.46 -22.59 -0.18
CA ILE A 72 -8.63 -21.86 -1.16
C ILE A 72 -9.45 -20.76 -1.83
N GLN A 73 -10.76 -20.98 -1.98
CA GLN A 73 -11.69 -20.04 -2.64
C GLN A 73 -11.85 -18.72 -1.87
N PRO A 74 -12.24 -18.71 -0.57
CA PRO A 74 -12.27 -17.50 0.25
C PRO A 74 -10.93 -16.76 0.33
N CYS A 75 -9.81 -17.50 0.34
CA CYS A 75 -8.48 -16.93 0.37
C CYS A 75 -8.17 -16.13 -0.91
N ASN A 76 -8.52 -16.67 -2.08
CA ASN A 76 -8.34 -16.03 -3.37
C ASN A 76 -9.21 -14.77 -3.56
N LEU A 77 -10.49 -14.82 -3.14
CA LEU A 77 -11.39 -13.65 -3.17
C LEU A 77 -10.92 -12.53 -2.23
N THR A 78 -10.38 -12.92 -1.07
CA THR A 78 -9.77 -11.98 -0.14
C THR A 78 -8.56 -11.32 -0.79
N TYR A 79 -7.71 -12.10 -1.47
CA TYR A 79 -6.53 -11.59 -2.17
C TYR A 79 -6.88 -10.56 -3.24
N SER A 80 -7.84 -10.85 -4.14
CA SER A 80 -8.22 -9.95 -5.23
C SER A 80 -8.78 -8.61 -4.72
N THR A 81 -9.63 -8.65 -3.68
CA THR A 81 -10.18 -7.45 -3.06
C THR A 81 -9.09 -6.60 -2.39
N HIS A 82 -8.13 -7.23 -1.71
CA HIS A 82 -7.02 -6.54 -1.07
C HIS A 82 -6.06 -5.93 -2.10
N PHE A 83 -5.81 -6.66 -3.19
CA PHE A 83 -5.00 -6.19 -4.30
C PHE A 83 -5.63 -4.96 -4.96
N ARG A 84 -6.93 -5.00 -5.25
CA ARG A 84 -7.66 -3.82 -5.75
C ARG A 84 -7.49 -2.60 -4.86
N LYS A 85 -7.72 -2.75 -3.54
CA LYS A 85 -7.55 -1.66 -2.58
C LYS A 85 -6.11 -1.15 -2.55
N ALA A 86 -5.13 -2.05 -2.66
CA ALA A 86 -3.72 -1.67 -2.69
C ALA A 86 -3.41 -0.83 -3.94
N VAL A 87 -3.87 -1.26 -5.13
CA VAL A 87 -3.65 -0.52 -6.38
C VAL A 87 -4.28 0.87 -6.32
N SER A 88 -5.51 1.00 -5.83
CA SER A 88 -6.17 2.31 -5.68
C SER A 88 -5.42 3.26 -4.75
N HIS A 89 -4.93 2.77 -3.60
CA HIS A 89 -4.15 3.62 -2.69
C HIS A 89 -2.75 3.91 -3.21
N LEU A 90 -2.15 2.98 -3.96
CA LEU A 90 -0.84 3.17 -4.58
C LEU A 90 -0.91 4.26 -5.65
N GLU A 91 -1.96 4.27 -6.48
CA GLU A 91 -2.24 5.31 -7.47
C GLU A 91 -2.24 6.70 -6.82
N VAL A 92 -2.91 6.89 -5.67
CA VAL A 92 -2.92 8.16 -4.94
C VAL A 92 -1.52 8.58 -4.52
N VAL A 93 -0.74 7.66 -3.95
CA VAL A 93 0.64 7.95 -3.51
C VAL A 93 1.55 8.25 -4.70
N MET A 94 1.39 7.54 -5.82
CA MET A 94 2.17 7.78 -7.05
C MET A 94 1.84 9.14 -7.65
N ASN A 95 0.56 9.53 -7.70
CA ASN A 95 0.15 10.85 -8.16
C ASN A 95 0.75 11.96 -7.29
N PHE A 96 0.74 11.79 -5.97
CA PHE A 96 1.42 12.70 -5.05
C PHE A 96 2.94 12.80 -5.36
N MET A 97 3.61 11.67 -5.51
CA MET A 97 5.06 11.64 -5.78
C MET A 97 5.40 12.25 -7.14
N ALA A 98 4.58 12.01 -8.17
CA ALA A 98 4.75 12.61 -9.49
C ALA A 98 4.59 14.13 -9.44
N LYS A 99 3.58 14.63 -8.71
CA LYS A 99 3.32 16.07 -8.56
C LYS A 99 4.40 16.78 -7.75
N GLU A 100 4.79 16.21 -6.62
CA GLU A 100 5.69 16.86 -5.66
C GLU A 100 7.16 16.81 -6.09
N TYR A 101 7.56 15.74 -6.80
CA TYR A 101 8.97 15.49 -7.16
C TYR A 101 9.23 15.46 -8.66
N ALA A 102 8.24 15.81 -9.48
CA ALA A 102 8.32 15.69 -10.94
C ALA A 102 8.76 14.29 -11.41
N LEU A 103 8.36 13.25 -10.66
CA LEU A 103 8.68 11.87 -10.99
C LEU A 103 7.76 11.35 -12.10
N THR A 104 8.36 10.65 -13.06
CA THR A 104 7.63 9.94 -14.11
C THR A 104 7.65 8.45 -13.83
N PHE A 105 6.47 7.83 -13.87
CA PHE A 105 6.33 6.38 -13.72
C PHE A 105 5.97 5.75 -15.06
N SER A 106 6.66 4.66 -15.42
CA SER A 106 6.25 3.81 -16.55
C SER A 106 4.98 3.05 -16.18
N LYS A 107 4.03 2.96 -17.13
CA LYS A 107 2.84 2.14 -16.92
C LYS A 107 3.22 0.69 -16.72
N THR A 108 2.57 0.04 -15.77
CA THR A 108 2.77 -1.38 -15.47
C THR A 108 1.49 -2.16 -15.70
N ASP A 109 1.62 -3.32 -16.32
CA ASP A 109 0.49 -4.19 -16.59
C ASP A 109 0.08 -4.97 -15.33
N LEU A 110 -1.21 -4.93 -14.99
CA LEU A 110 -1.78 -5.61 -13.85
C LEU A 110 -2.89 -6.55 -14.31
N LYS A 111 -2.89 -7.79 -13.80
CA LYS A 111 -3.96 -8.76 -14.03
C LYS A 111 -4.73 -9.01 -12.74
N CYS A 112 -5.97 -8.55 -12.67
CA CYS A 112 -6.88 -8.84 -11.57
C CYS A 112 -8.32 -8.59 -12.01
N VAL A 113 -9.20 -9.58 -11.84
CA VAL A 113 -10.62 -9.49 -12.21
C VAL A 113 -11.33 -8.32 -11.54
N ASP A 114 -10.97 -8.03 -10.29
CA ASP A 114 -11.58 -6.95 -9.51
C ASP A 114 -11.14 -5.54 -9.96
N LEU A 115 -10.12 -5.45 -10.82
CA LEU A 115 -9.69 -4.18 -11.42
C LEU A 115 -10.38 -3.90 -12.75
N ASN A 116 -11.13 -4.86 -13.31
CA ASN A 116 -11.78 -4.70 -14.60
C ASN A 116 -12.76 -3.52 -14.58
N GLY A 117 -12.66 -2.66 -15.60
CA GLY A 117 -13.47 -1.44 -15.71
C GLY A 117 -12.95 -0.25 -14.91
N MET A 118 -11.82 -0.37 -14.21
CA MET A 118 -11.16 0.76 -13.54
C MET A 118 -10.06 1.37 -14.42
N ALA A 119 -9.92 2.69 -14.34
CA ALA A 119 -8.87 3.44 -15.03
C ALA A 119 -7.83 3.96 -14.01
N PHE A 120 -6.56 3.83 -14.38
CA PHE A 120 -5.42 4.28 -13.57
C PHE A 120 -4.43 5.03 -14.45
N ASN A 121 -3.71 6.01 -13.89
CA ASN A 121 -2.73 6.77 -14.66
C ASN A 121 -1.47 5.94 -14.89
N TYR A 122 -1.12 5.06 -13.94
CA TYR A 122 0.15 4.34 -13.93
C TYR A 122 0.01 2.82 -14.14
N PHE A 123 -1.20 2.32 -14.39
CA PHE A 123 -1.44 0.90 -14.56
C PHE A 123 -2.30 0.60 -15.78
N ASN A 124 -1.95 -0.45 -16.53
CA ASN A 124 -2.81 -1.03 -17.55
C ASN A 124 -3.50 -2.26 -16.94
N VAL A 125 -4.83 -2.30 -16.97
CA VAL A 125 -5.57 -3.47 -16.48
C VAL A 125 -5.73 -4.46 -17.63
N LEU A 126 -5.09 -5.61 -17.50
CA LEU A 126 -5.23 -6.74 -18.42
C LEU A 126 -6.44 -7.58 -18.02
N ALA A 127 -7.18 -8.03 -19.04
CA ALA A 127 -8.32 -8.94 -18.89
C ALA A 127 -7.92 -10.35 -18.42
#